data_AF-R5AKK6-F1
#
_entry.id   AF-R5AKK6-F1
#
_cell.length_a   1.000
_cell.length_b   1.000
_cell.length_c   1.000
_cell.angle_alpha   90.00
_cell.angle_beta   90.00
_cell.angle_gamma   90.00
#
_symmetry.space_group_name_H-M   'P 1'
#
loop_
_entity.id
_entity.type
_entity.pdbx_description
1 polymer ?
#
loop_
_entity_poly.entity_id
_entity_poly.type
_entity_poly.pdbx_seq_one_letter_code
_entity_poly.pdbx_strand_id
1 'polypeptide(L)'
;MPARVEEVHHARQEGVTFMTLHNPVEYIGDEHGHVSAMRLQRMELGEPDASGRRSPVPVEGDIVELPVDLVIVSVGVSPNPIVPSSIKGLDVSRRGTIVVDDELMQSSISDIYAGGDIVRGGATVILAMGDGRRAALSMAEALLSKNK
;
A
#
# COMPACT_ATOMS: atom_id res chain seq x y z
N MET A 1 -4.74 -11.53 -7.66
CA MET A 1 -5.40 -10.67 -6.65
C MET A 1 -4.59 -10.78 -5.36
N PRO A 2 -4.16 -9.66 -4.74
CA PRO A 2 -3.25 -9.70 -3.59
C PRO A 2 -3.93 -10.01 -2.24
N ALA A 3 -5.24 -10.24 -2.21
CA ALA A 3 -5.96 -10.67 -1.01
C ALA A 3 -5.60 -12.13 -0.65
N ARG A 4 -5.75 -12.47 0.64
CA ARG A 4 -5.59 -13.85 1.13
C ARG A 4 -6.60 -14.76 0.42
N VAL A 5 -6.12 -15.92 -0.05
CA VAL A 5 -6.93 -16.85 -0.86
C VAL A 5 -8.21 -17.29 -0.15
N GLU A 6 -8.12 -17.54 1.16
CA GLU A 6 -9.26 -17.89 2.03
C GLU A 6 -10.33 -16.79 2.05
N GLU A 7 -9.93 -15.53 2.17
CA GLU A 7 -10.86 -14.39 2.20
C GLU A 7 -11.54 -14.17 0.84
N VAL A 8 -10.82 -14.43 -0.26
CA VAL A 8 -11.43 -14.41 -1.61
C VAL A 8 -12.48 -15.50 -1.75
N HIS A 9 -12.26 -16.68 -1.14
CA HIS A 9 -13.23 -17.76 -1.15
C HIS A 9 -14.48 -17.39 -0.33
N HIS A 10 -14.30 -16.91 0.90
CA HIS A 10 -15.40 -16.48 1.78
C HIS A 10 -16.22 -15.36 1.13
N ALA A 11 -15.58 -14.33 0.57
CA ALA A 11 -16.28 -13.24 -0.12
C ALA A 11 -17.17 -13.75 -1.27
N ARG A 12 -16.72 -14.77 -2.03
CA ARG A 12 -17.56 -15.39 -3.07
C ARG A 12 -18.75 -16.14 -2.48
N GLN A 13 -18.58 -16.83 -1.35
CA GLN A 13 -19.66 -17.53 -0.66
C GLN A 13 -20.70 -16.56 -0.08
N GLU A 14 -20.27 -15.36 0.30
CA GLU A 14 -21.12 -14.27 0.78
C GLU A 14 -21.80 -13.47 -0.34
N GLY A 15 -21.51 -13.79 -1.61
CA GLY A 15 -22.16 -13.18 -2.78
C GLY A 15 -21.44 -11.96 -3.36
N VAL A 16 -20.19 -11.69 -2.97
CA VAL A 16 -19.39 -10.59 -3.54
C VAL A 16 -19.08 -10.87 -5.01
N THR A 17 -19.40 -9.90 -5.86
CA THR A 17 -19.08 -9.93 -7.30
C THR A 17 -17.71 -9.31 -7.55
N PHE A 18 -16.85 -10.03 -8.27
CA PHE A 18 -15.51 -9.56 -8.61
C PHE A 18 -15.42 -9.11 -10.07
N MET A 19 -15.31 -7.79 -10.29
CA MET A 19 -15.04 -7.20 -11.60
C MET A 19 -13.52 -7.02 -11.81
N THR A 20 -12.82 -8.11 -12.14
CA THR A 20 -11.39 -8.05 -12.49
C THR A 20 -11.18 -7.33 -13.81
N LEU A 21 -10.02 -6.69 -14.02
CA LEU A 21 -9.71 -5.93 -15.24
C LEU A 21 -10.70 -4.78 -15.53
N HIS A 22 -11.15 -4.10 -14.47
CA HIS A 22 -11.93 -2.88 -14.55
C HIS A 22 -11.22 -1.81 -13.72
N ASN A 23 -10.99 -0.64 -14.29
CA ASN A 23 -10.35 0.48 -13.60
C ASN A 23 -11.33 1.68 -13.52
N PRO A 24 -11.63 2.21 -12.33
CA PRO A 24 -12.42 3.44 -12.21
C PRO A 24 -11.75 4.62 -12.92
N VAL A 25 -12.53 5.37 -13.71
CA VAL A 25 -12.07 6.58 -14.39
C VAL A 25 -12.85 7.83 -14.00
N GLU A 26 -14.09 7.69 -13.52
CA GLU A 26 -14.93 8.82 -13.10
C GLU A 26 -16.00 8.36 -12.09
N TYR A 27 -16.28 9.20 -11.09
CA TYR A 27 -17.44 9.08 -10.21
C TYR A 27 -18.47 10.12 -10.62
N ILE A 28 -19.71 9.69 -10.85
CA ILE A 28 -20.81 10.54 -11.32
C ILE A 28 -21.69 10.88 -10.12
N GLY A 29 -21.88 12.17 -9.88
CA GLY A 29 -22.79 12.69 -8.86
C GLY A 29 -24.18 13.00 -9.41
N ASP A 30 -25.20 12.89 -8.57
CA ASP A 30 -26.54 13.42 -8.83
C ASP A 30 -26.64 14.93 -8.53
N GLU A 31 -27.83 15.50 -8.70
CA GLU A 31 -28.11 16.92 -8.44
C GLU A 31 -27.94 17.34 -6.97
N HIS A 32 -27.88 16.38 -6.05
CA HIS A 32 -27.71 16.60 -4.62
C HIS A 32 -26.27 16.37 -4.15
N GLY A 33 -25.38 15.95 -5.05
CA GLY A 33 -23.97 15.66 -4.77
C GLY A 33 -23.70 14.26 -4.22
N HIS A 34 -24.66 13.33 -4.30
CA HIS A 34 -24.44 11.93 -3.97
C HIS A 34 -23.92 11.18 -5.19
N VAL A 35 -23.08 10.17 -4.98
CA VAL A 35 -22.69 9.28 -6.09
C VAL A 35 -23.90 8.51 -6.59
N SER A 36 -24.06 8.43 -7.90
CA SER A 36 -25.16 7.71 -8.57
C SER A 36 -24.65 6.67 -9.58
N ALA A 37 -23.44 6.87 -10.09
CA ALA A 37 -22.78 5.91 -10.97
C ALA A 37 -21.25 6.06 -10.93
N MET A 38 -20.55 5.06 -11.46
CA MET A 38 -19.11 5.07 -11.69
C MET A 38 -18.83 4.60 -13.11
N ARG A 39 -17.92 5.29 -13.81
CA ARG A 39 -17.38 4.83 -15.09
C ARG A 39 -16.16 3.97 -14.87
N LEU A 40 -16.17 2.81 -15.50
CA LEU A 40 -15.14 1.79 -15.44
C LEU A 40 -14.55 1.60 -16.84
N GLN A 41 -13.24 1.80 -16.97
CA GLN A 41 -12.49 1.38 -18.15
C GLN A 41 -12.27 -0.13 -18.09
N ARG A 42 -12.69 -0.87 -19.12
CA ARG A 42 -12.32 -2.28 -19.27
C ARG A 42 -10.87 -2.40 -19.69
N MET A 43 -10.20 -3.38 -19.10
CA MET A 43 -8.78 -3.65 -19.31
C MET A 43 -8.60 -5.05 -19.90
N GLU A 44 -7.48 -5.25 -20.56
CA GLU A 44 -6.98 -6.56 -20.94
C GLU A 44 -5.57 -6.78 -20.37
N LEU A 45 -5.10 -8.03 -20.40
CA LEU A 45 -3.74 -8.33 -19.97
C LEU A 45 -2.78 -8.04 -21.12
N GLY A 46 -1.83 -7.13 -20.90
CA GLY A 46 -0.72 -6.89 -21.82
C GLY A 46 0.32 -8.01 -21.79
N GLU A 47 1.50 -7.74 -22.34
CA GLU A 47 2.61 -8.68 -22.32
C GLU A 47 3.16 -8.91 -20.89
N PRO A 48 3.70 -10.11 -20.59
CA PRO A 48 4.36 -10.37 -19.32
C PRO A 48 5.65 -9.57 -19.22
N ASP A 49 5.89 -8.96 -18.05
CA ASP A 49 7.18 -8.38 -17.70
C ASP A 49 8.21 -9.46 -17.33
N ALA A 50 9.43 -9.04 -16.97
CA ALA A 50 10.51 -9.95 -16.56
C ALA A 50 10.19 -10.81 -15.32
N SER A 51 9.18 -10.42 -14.52
CA SER A 51 8.69 -11.22 -13.39
C SER A 51 7.58 -12.21 -13.79
N GLY A 52 7.17 -12.21 -15.05
CA GLY A 52 6.03 -12.96 -15.57
C GLY A 52 4.68 -12.30 -15.30
N ARG A 53 4.67 -11.11 -14.69
CA ARG A 53 3.44 -10.38 -14.37
C ARG A 53 2.95 -9.63 -15.60
N ARG A 54 1.68 -9.83 -15.95
CA ARG A 54 1.02 -9.09 -17.04
C ARG A 54 0.40 -7.82 -16.48
N SER A 55 0.75 -6.68 -17.07
CA SER A 55 0.16 -5.38 -16.70
C SER A 55 -1.21 -5.21 -17.36
N PRO A 56 -2.18 -4.55 -16.70
CA PRO A 56 -3.45 -4.22 -17.32
C PRO A 56 -3.26 -3.10 -18.36
N VAL A 57 -3.84 -3.26 -19.55
CA VAL A 57 -3.84 -2.27 -20.65
C VAL A 57 -5.29 -1.90 -20.97
N PRO A 58 -5.64 -0.60 -21.18
CA PRO A 58 -6.99 -0.20 -21.54
C PRO A 58 -7.43 -0.81 -22.87
N VAL A 59 -8.67 -1.32 -22.92
CA VAL A 59 -9.33 -1.63 -24.18
C VAL A 59 -9.94 -0.34 -24.73
N GLU A 60 -9.41 0.16 -25.83
CA GLU A 60 -9.78 1.47 -26.38
C GLU A 60 -11.30 1.55 -26.66
N GLY A 61 -11.93 2.63 -26.19
CA GLY A 61 -13.37 2.86 -26.35
C GLY A 61 -14.29 2.01 -25.47
N ASP A 62 -13.76 1.12 -24.62
CA ASP A 62 -14.55 0.21 -23.79
C ASP A 62 -14.71 0.75 -22.35
N ILE A 63 -15.63 1.70 -22.21
CA ILE A 63 -16.04 2.28 -20.93
C ILE A 63 -17.45 1.80 -20.59
N VAL A 64 -17.63 1.29 -19.37
CA VAL A 64 -18.92 0.84 -18.84
C VAL A 64 -19.33 1.74 -17.70
N GLU A 65 -20.59 2.15 -17.68
CA GLU A 65 -21.19 2.83 -16.54
C GLU A 65 -21.86 1.81 -15.62
N LEU A 66 -21.54 1.89 -14.32
CA LEU A 66 -22.10 1.04 -13.28
C LEU A 66 -22.87 1.91 -12.28
N PRO A 67 -24.20 1.76 -12.16
CA PRO A 67 -24.99 2.43 -11.13
C PRO A 67 -24.50 2.02 -9.74
N VAL A 68 -24.14 2.99 -8.90
CA VAL A 68 -23.66 2.79 -7.53
C VAL A 68 -24.08 3.97 -6.65
N ASP A 69 -24.42 3.66 -5.40
CA ASP A 69 -24.81 4.60 -4.34
C ASP A 69 -23.71 4.82 -3.30
N LEU A 70 -22.69 3.94 -3.27
CA LEU A 70 -21.51 4.05 -2.41
C LEU A 70 -20.25 3.56 -3.13
N VAL A 71 -19.16 4.30 -2.98
CA VAL A 71 -17.83 3.90 -3.45
C VAL A 71 -16.84 3.89 -2.30
N ILE A 72 -16.19 2.75 -2.07
CA ILE A 72 -15.12 2.59 -1.06
C ILE A 72 -13.78 2.46 -1.79
N VAL A 73 -12.95 3.50 -1.71
CA VAL A 73 -11.64 3.53 -2.37
C VAL A 73 -10.61 2.76 -1.54
N SER A 74 -10.14 1.62 -2.06
CA SER A 74 -9.22 0.69 -1.39
C SER A 74 -7.95 0.40 -2.22
N VAL A 75 -7.38 1.43 -2.85
CA VAL A 75 -6.21 1.32 -3.76
C VAL A 75 -4.85 1.28 -3.06
N GLY A 76 -4.83 1.16 -1.74
CA GLY A 76 -3.63 1.15 -0.90
C GLY A 76 -3.41 2.47 -0.16
N VAL A 77 -2.35 2.50 0.64
CA VAL A 77 -1.97 3.63 1.49
C VAL A 77 -0.51 3.99 1.28
N SER A 78 -0.16 5.24 1.58
CA SER A 78 1.21 5.75 1.55
C SER A 78 1.63 6.29 2.93
N PRO A 79 2.94 6.36 3.22
CA PRO A 79 3.45 7.04 4.40
C PRO A 79 2.89 8.45 4.56
N ASN A 80 2.65 8.89 5.81
CA ASN A 80 2.31 10.28 6.09
C ASN A 80 3.55 11.15 5.83
N PRO A 81 3.52 12.09 4.86
CA PRO A 81 4.70 12.84 4.46
C PRO A 81 5.21 13.81 5.54
N ILE A 82 4.34 14.24 6.46
CA ILE A 82 4.69 15.21 7.52
C ILE A 82 5.72 14.61 8.48
N VAL A 83 5.61 13.32 8.78
CA VAL A 83 6.46 12.63 9.75
C VAL A 83 7.94 12.74 9.35
N PRO A 84 8.38 12.22 8.18
CA PRO A 84 9.77 12.34 7.79
C PRO A 84 10.19 13.78 7.48
N SER A 85 9.30 14.61 6.89
CA SER A 85 9.67 15.98 6.53
C SER A 85 9.91 16.88 7.75
N SER A 86 9.33 16.54 8.90
CA SER A 86 9.52 17.27 10.15
C SER A 86 10.89 17.03 10.80
N ILE A 87 11.64 16.01 10.36
CA ILE A 87 12.91 15.61 10.95
C ILE A 87 14.04 15.94 9.96
N LYS A 88 14.78 17.01 10.25
CA LYS A 88 15.89 17.45 9.40
C LYS A 88 16.98 16.38 9.34
N GLY A 89 17.36 15.98 8.13
CA GLY A 89 18.44 15.01 7.89
C GLY A 89 18.00 13.55 7.91
N LEU A 90 16.69 13.27 8.01
CA LEU A 90 16.17 11.91 7.89
C LEU A 90 16.07 11.51 6.42
N ASP A 91 16.73 10.41 6.05
CA ASP A 91 16.70 9.90 4.69
C ASP A 91 15.38 9.18 4.39
N VAL A 92 14.80 9.49 3.22
CA VAL A 92 13.57 8.88 2.73
C VAL A 92 13.74 8.33 1.32
N SER A 93 13.07 7.20 1.06
CA SER A 93 13.06 6.59 -0.27
C SER A 93 12.20 7.41 -1.24
N ARG A 94 12.29 7.09 -2.53
CA ARG A 94 11.40 7.67 -3.56
C ARG A 94 9.90 7.45 -3.27
N ARG A 95 9.56 6.43 -2.47
CA ARG A 95 8.17 6.12 -2.07
C ARG A 95 7.75 6.81 -0.76
N GLY A 96 8.59 7.67 -0.20
CA GLY A 96 8.32 8.38 1.05
C GLY A 96 8.46 7.53 2.31
N THR A 97 9.00 6.31 2.20
CA THR A 97 9.32 5.46 3.37
C THR A 97 10.65 5.87 3.99
N ILE A 98 10.82 5.65 5.30
CA ILE A 98 12.07 5.94 6.00
C ILE A 98 13.13 4.92 5.57
N VAL A 99 14.32 5.40 5.22
CA VAL A 99 15.47 4.55 4.91
C VAL A 99 16.14 4.14 6.22
N VAL A 100 16.39 2.85 6.37
CA VAL A 100 17.06 2.27 7.53
C VAL A 100 18.08 1.22 7.10
N ASP A 101 19.00 0.91 8.00
CA ASP A 101 19.80 -0.31 7.94
C ASP A 101 18.92 -1.56 8.13
N ASP A 102 19.03 -2.55 7.26
CA ASP A 102 18.14 -3.72 7.25
C ASP A 102 18.33 -4.69 8.45
N GLU A 103 19.50 -4.66 9.09
CA GLU A 103 19.80 -5.48 10.27
C GLU A 103 19.46 -4.74 11.56
N LEU A 104 19.88 -3.48 11.66
CA LEU A 104 19.76 -2.67 12.88
C LEU A 104 18.44 -1.90 12.98
N MET A 105 17.74 -1.71 11.86
CA MET A 105 16.56 -0.83 11.74
C MET A 105 16.83 0.64 12.11
N GLN A 106 18.10 1.03 12.11
CA GLN A 106 18.56 2.39 12.42
C GLN A 106 18.45 3.28 11.19
N SER A 107 17.93 4.50 11.36
CA SER A 107 17.84 5.47 10.27
C SER A 107 19.17 6.21 10.03
N SER A 108 19.18 7.18 9.10
CA SER A 108 20.31 8.10 8.91
C SER A 108 20.64 8.95 10.14
N ILE A 109 19.73 9.01 11.13
CA ILE A 109 19.92 9.67 12.41
C ILE A 109 20.13 8.61 13.50
N SER A 110 21.28 8.64 14.17
CA SER A 110 21.75 7.56 15.05
C SER A 110 20.81 7.21 16.21
N ASP A 111 20.03 8.17 16.69
CA ASP A 111 19.11 7.95 17.82
C ASP A 111 17.67 7.63 17.36
N ILE A 112 17.45 7.49 16.05
CA ILE A 112 16.13 7.21 15.45
C ILE A 112 16.17 5.86 14.74
N TYR A 113 15.22 5.01 15.12
CA TYR A 113 14.98 3.70 14.53
C TYR A 113 13.57 3.65 13.95
N ALA A 114 13.36 2.87 12.89
CA ALA A 114 12.05 2.73 12.26
C ALA A 114 11.84 1.29 11.76
N GLY A 115 10.59 0.83 11.74
CA GLY A 115 10.23 -0.51 11.31
C GLY A 115 8.77 -0.62 10.90
N GLY A 116 8.42 -1.71 10.22
CA GLY A 116 7.07 -1.95 9.68
C GLY A 116 6.79 -1.15 8.41
N ASP A 117 5.52 -0.83 8.18
CA ASP A 117 5.05 -0.27 6.91
C ASP A 117 5.66 1.11 6.59
N ILE A 118 6.07 1.88 7.60
CA ILE A 118 6.75 3.17 7.39
C ILE A 118 8.12 3.01 6.70
N VAL A 119 8.72 1.81 6.77
CA VAL A 119 9.97 1.44 6.10
C VAL A 119 9.68 0.65 4.82
N ARG A 120 8.79 -0.35 4.92
CA ARG A 120 8.57 -1.34 3.86
C ARG A 120 7.54 -0.92 2.79
N GLY A 121 6.69 0.04 3.09
CA GLY A 121 5.38 0.18 2.42
C GLY A 121 4.40 -0.89 2.90
N GLY A 122 3.17 -0.90 2.37
CA GLY A 122 2.13 -1.84 2.81
C GLY A 122 2.61 -3.29 2.81
N ALA A 123 2.87 -3.83 4.00
CA ALA A 123 3.48 -5.13 4.21
C ALA A 123 2.58 -6.02 5.09
N THR A 124 3.18 -6.95 5.84
CA THR A 124 2.44 -7.88 6.71
C THR A 124 2.75 -7.60 8.17
N VAL A 125 1.79 -7.94 9.04
CA VAL A 125 1.91 -7.77 10.49
C VAL A 125 3.16 -8.46 11.06
N ILE A 126 3.50 -9.64 10.54
CA ILE A 126 4.66 -10.40 11.03
C ILE A 126 6.00 -9.71 10.72
N LEU A 127 6.10 -9.04 9.56
CA LEU A 127 7.28 -8.27 9.21
C LEU A 127 7.42 -7.04 10.10
N ALA A 128 6.31 -6.32 10.33
CA ALA A 128 6.31 -5.17 11.24
C ALA A 128 6.72 -5.56 12.67
N MET A 129 6.22 -6.69 13.18
CA MET A 129 6.63 -7.24 14.47
C MET A 129 8.12 -7.58 14.49
N GLY A 130 8.62 -8.23 13.44
CA GLY A 130 10.04 -8.58 13.31
C GLY A 130 10.95 -7.35 13.31
N ASP A 131 10.57 -6.31 12.58
CA ASP A 131 11.30 -5.03 12.53
C ASP A 131 11.33 -4.38 13.92
N GLY A 132 10.20 -4.33 14.62
CA GLY A 132 10.12 -3.78 15.97
C GLY A 132 11.03 -4.52 16.96
N ARG A 133 11.12 -5.85 16.87
CA ARG A 133 12.02 -6.64 17.73
C ARG A 133 13.50 -6.37 17.42
N ARG A 134 13.88 -6.23 16.15
CA ARG A 134 15.27 -5.89 15.77
C ARG A 134 15.64 -4.50 16.23
N ALA A 135 14.78 -3.51 15.95
CA ALA A 135 14.98 -2.13 16.41
C ALA A 135 15.16 -2.05 17.93
N ALA A 136 14.32 -2.77 18.70
CA ALA A 136 14.42 -2.81 20.16
C ALA A 136 15.74 -3.41 20.66
N LEU A 137 16.23 -4.48 20.03
CA LEU A 137 17.51 -5.08 20.36
C LEU A 137 18.67 -4.11 20.06
N SER A 138 18.70 -3.52 18.87
CA SER A 138 19.75 -2.58 18.47
C SER A 138 19.76 -1.31 19.32
N MET A 139 18.59 -0.80 19.69
CA MET A 139 18.47 0.30 20.66
C MET A 139 19.06 -0.09 22.03
N ALA A 140 18.74 -1.28 22.54
CA ALA A 140 19.26 -1.75 23.82
C ALA A 140 20.79 -1.90 23.79
N GLU A 141 21.34 -2.50 22.73
CA GLU A 141 22.79 -2.63 22.55
C GLU A 141 23.49 -1.27 22.50
N ALA A 142 22.95 -0.32 21.73
CA ALA A 142 23.50 1.03 21.61
C ALA A 142 23.47 1.81 22.94
N LEU A 143 22.41 1.68 23.73
CA LEU A 143 22.27 2.38 25.01
C LEU A 143 23.13 1.74 26.12
N LEU A 144 23.19 0.41 26.17
CA LEU A 144 23.95 -0.31 27.20
C LEU A 144 25.46 -0.27 26.95
N SER A 145 25.90 -0.17 25.69
CA SER A 145 27.32 -0.02 25.35
C SER A 145 27.87 1.38 25.66
N LYS A 146 27.05 2.44 25.56
CA LYS A 146 27.42 3.81 25.92
C LYS A 146 27.65 4.02 27.44
N ASN A 147 27.14 3.11 28.27
CA ASN A 147 27.26 3.19 29.74
C ASN A 147 28.42 2.36 30.32
N LYS A 148 29.31 1.83 29.46
CA LYS A 148 30.56 1.18 29.84
C LYS A 148 31.74 2.09 29.52
#